data_AF-A0A4U7KY34-F1
#
_entry.id   AF-A0A4U7KY34-F1
#
_cell.length_a   1.000
_cell.length_b   1.000
_cell.length_c   1.000
_cell.angle_alpha   90.00
_cell.angle_beta   90.00
_cell.angle_gamma   90.00
#
_symmetry.space_group_name_H-M   'P 1'
#
loop_
_entity.id
_entity.type
_entity.pdbx_description
1 polymer ?
#
loop_
_entity_poly.entity_id
_entity_poly.type
_entity_poly.pdbx_seq_one_letter_code
_entity_poly.pdbx_strand_id
1 'polypeptide(L)'
;MIQGRCTMLNQKLDQCIRQLDLRVNEETLTAYLVDMFASAMKPLKAGSASALDTLRKKIKYRSEHFASFDEEAVRSAIDQVLSNDLYAGDKRSNLRDLTARKNVLREIADILNQDLEQLETWQWAEGGVQMSMHRHINGKYRVCMDEEVYQAIFLAHIDSIWSDCFHIHFMRFFDHSCKHGASRKLTKELQRFHNRRFRRIDERAEPNGTSSISHLRH
;
A
#
# COMPACT_ATOMS: atom_id res chain seq x y z
N MET A 1 52.17 -23.40 2.64
CA MET A 1 52.14 -22.80 1.27
C MET A 1 50.72 -22.55 0.73
N ILE A 2 49.65 -23.06 1.37
CA ILE A 2 48.26 -22.93 0.90
C ILE A 2 47.59 -21.64 1.43
N GLN A 3 47.88 -21.22 2.67
CA GLN A 3 47.32 -19.98 3.26
C GLN A 3 47.67 -18.69 2.50
N GLY A 4 48.87 -18.59 1.92
CA GLY A 4 49.29 -17.41 1.15
C GLY A 4 48.64 -17.27 -0.23
N ARG A 5 48.05 -18.34 -0.78
CA ARG A 5 47.32 -18.27 -2.06
C ARG A 5 45.86 -17.81 -1.86
N CYS A 6 45.24 -18.14 -0.73
CA CYS A 6 43.88 -17.69 -0.40
C CYS A 6 43.83 -16.18 -0.11
N THR A 7 44.85 -15.60 0.54
CA THR A 7 44.91 -14.15 0.80
C THR A 7 45.08 -13.35 -0.48
N MET A 8 45.89 -13.83 -1.42
CA MET A 8 46.06 -13.23 -2.75
C MET A 8 44.81 -13.36 -3.63
N LEU A 9 44.08 -14.48 -3.53
CA LEU A 9 42.81 -14.66 -4.23
C LEU A 9 41.72 -13.75 -3.66
N ASN A 10 41.61 -13.62 -2.35
CA ASN A 10 40.65 -12.69 -1.72
C ASN A 10 40.99 -11.23 -2.01
N GLN A 11 42.27 -10.84 -2.00
CA GLN A 11 42.67 -9.49 -2.44
C GLN A 11 42.32 -9.24 -3.90
N LYS A 12 42.55 -10.20 -4.80
CA LYS A 12 42.14 -10.07 -6.20
C LYS A 12 40.62 -10.03 -6.36
N LEU A 13 39.88 -10.80 -5.57
CA LEU A 13 38.42 -10.77 -5.59
C LEU A 13 37.89 -9.42 -5.10
N ASP A 14 38.42 -8.88 -4.00
CA ASP A 14 38.08 -7.55 -3.48
C ASP A 14 38.49 -6.42 -4.44
N GLN A 15 39.57 -6.61 -5.18
CA GLN A 15 40.02 -5.67 -6.22
C GLN A 15 39.12 -5.74 -7.46
N CYS A 16 38.66 -6.94 -7.85
CA CYS A 16 37.67 -7.12 -8.90
C CYS A 16 36.29 -6.60 -8.49
N ILE A 17 35.84 -6.81 -7.24
CA ILE A 17 34.56 -6.30 -6.73
C ILE A 17 34.58 -4.76 -6.68
N ARG A 18 35.70 -4.15 -6.27
CA ARG A 18 35.89 -2.69 -6.34
C ARG A 18 35.98 -2.15 -7.77
N GLN A 19 36.40 -2.96 -8.74
CA GLN A 19 36.38 -2.61 -10.17
C GLN A 19 35.02 -2.88 -10.84
N LEU A 20 34.22 -3.78 -10.26
CA LEU A 20 32.83 -4.08 -10.61
C LEU A 20 31.83 -3.20 -9.86
N ASP A 21 32.31 -2.11 -9.26
CA ASP A 21 31.50 -0.92 -9.08
C ASP A 21 31.19 -0.42 -10.50
N LEU A 22 30.14 -1.01 -11.09
CA LEU A 22 29.54 -0.55 -12.33
C LEU A 22 29.26 0.92 -12.06
N ARG A 23 30.15 1.77 -12.58
CA ARG A 23 29.96 3.20 -12.67
C ARG A 23 28.80 3.40 -13.63
N VAL A 24 27.60 3.09 -13.15
CA VAL A 24 26.35 3.43 -13.81
C VAL A 24 26.39 4.94 -13.80
N ASN A 25 26.81 5.50 -14.93
CA ASN A 25 26.80 6.92 -15.13
C ASN A 25 25.33 7.33 -15.16
N GLU A 26 24.84 7.77 -14.01
CA GLU A 26 23.45 8.14 -13.78
C GLU A 26 23.01 9.21 -14.79
N GLU A 27 23.92 10.10 -15.17
CA GLU A 27 23.68 11.14 -16.18
C GLU A 27 23.47 10.55 -17.58
N THR A 28 24.30 9.59 -17.99
CA THR A 28 24.12 8.92 -19.30
C THR A 28 22.86 8.07 -19.32
N LEU A 29 22.56 7.39 -18.22
CA LEU A 29 21.39 6.54 -18.11
C LEU A 29 20.09 7.37 -18.08
N THR A 30 20.07 8.45 -17.32
CA THR A 30 18.93 9.39 -17.31
C THR A 30 18.74 10.06 -18.65
N ALA A 31 19.81 10.51 -19.32
CA ALA A 31 19.72 11.07 -20.68
C ALA A 31 19.16 10.06 -21.68
N TYR A 32 19.62 8.80 -21.63
CA TYR A 32 19.11 7.72 -22.48
C TYR A 32 17.63 7.42 -22.20
N LEU A 33 17.23 7.34 -20.92
CA LEU A 33 15.84 7.12 -20.55
C LEU A 33 14.95 8.29 -20.97
N VAL A 34 15.42 9.53 -20.80
CA VAL A 34 14.68 10.73 -21.22
C VAL A 34 14.48 10.73 -22.74
N ASP A 35 15.52 10.43 -23.52
CA ASP A 35 15.41 10.33 -24.99
C ASP A 35 14.49 9.18 -25.42
N MET A 36 14.65 8.00 -24.83
CA MET A 36 13.82 6.81 -25.11
C MET A 36 12.34 7.08 -24.82
N PHE A 37 12.04 7.77 -23.71
CA PHE A 37 10.67 8.11 -23.32
C PHE A 37 10.19 9.45 -23.86
N ALA A 38 11.01 10.26 -24.55
CA ALA A 38 10.60 11.56 -25.10
C ALA A 38 9.43 11.43 -26.08
N SER A 39 9.38 10.33 -26.85
CA SER A 39 8.27 10.00 -27.74
C SER A 39 6.98 9.64 -26.99
N ALA A 40 7.09 8.96 -25.85
CA ALA A 40 5.98 8.58 -24.98
C ALA A 40 5.47 9.73 -24.09
N MET A 41 6.33 10.72 -23.80
CA MET A 41 5.97 11.93 -23.05
C MET A 41 5.25 12.97 -23.91
N LYS A 42 5.30 12.88 -25.24
CA LYS A 42 4.50 13.75 -26.11
C LYS A 42 3.01 13.48 -25.87
N PRO A 43 2.21 14.47 -25.43
CA PRO A 43 0.79 14.25 -25.20
C PRO A 43 0.12 13.88 -26.52
N LEU A 44 -0.69 12.80 -26.51
CA LEU A 44 -1.44 12.33 -27.69
C LEU A 44 -2.36 13.41 -28.30
N LYS A 45 -2.69 14.47 -27.54
CA LYS A 45 -3.46 15.63 -28.01
C LYS A 45 -3.03 16.91 -27.28
N ALA A 46 -2.77 17.98 -28.03
CA ALA A 46 -2.52 19.32 -27.47
C ALA A 46 -3.76 19.79 -26.69
N GLY A 47 -3.58 20.11 -25.40
CA GLY A 47 -4.62 20.70 -24.54
C GLY A 47 -5.48 19.73 -23.72
N SER A 48 -5.34 18.41 -23.88
CA SER A 48 -5.95 17.43 -22.97
C SER A 48 -4.96 17.09 -21.87
N ALA A 49 -5.25 17.42 -20.61
CA ALA A 49 -4.52 16.81 -19.49
C ALA A 49 -4.57 15.29 -19.68
N SER A 50 -3.42 14.62 -19.71
CA SER A 50 -3.42 13.17 -19.83
C SER A 50 -4.21 12.58 -18.66
N ALA A 51 -4.95 11.50 -18.88
CA ALA A 51 -5.60 10.77 -17.77
C ALA A 51 -4.59 10.43 -16.67
N LEU A 52 -3.33 10.24 -17.07
CA LEU A 52 -2.20 10.00 -16.20
C LEU A 52 -1.83 11.24 -15.38
N ASP A 53 -1.85 12.43 -15.96
CA ASP A 53 -1.61 13.68 -15.21
C ASP A 53 -2.72 13.95 -14.20
N THR A 54 -3.96 13.60 -14.55
CA THR A 54 -5.10 13.69 -13.61
C THR A 54 -4.92 12.73 -12.44
N LEU A 55 -4.50 11.48 -12.71
CA LEU A 55 -4.18 10.50 -11.68
C LEU A 55 -3.04 10.98 -10.77
N ARG A 56 -1.93 11.44 -11.35
CA ARG A 56 -0.78 12.00 -10.60
C ARG A 56 -1.20 13.16 -9.70
N LYS A 57 -1.99 14.11 -10.23
CA LYS A 57 -2.51 15.24 -9.44
C LYS A 57 -3.37 14.79 -8.27
N LYS A 58 -4.22 13.77 -8.46
CA LYS A 58 -5.08 13.24 -7.38
C LYS A 58 -4.31 12.48 -6.31
N ILE A 59 -3.33 11.67 -6.71
CA ILE A 59 -2.43 10.98 -5.77
C ILE A 59 -1.61 12.01 -4.99
N LYS A 60 -1.03 13.01 -5.66
CA LYS A 60 -0.29 14.10 -5.02
C LYS A 60 -1.14 14.87 -4.01
N TYR A 61 -2.35 15.28 -4.41
CA TYR A 61 -3.28 15.97 -3.52
C TYR A 61 -3.58 15.15 -2.25
N ARG A 62 -3.80 13.84 -2.40
CA ARG A 62 -4.02 12.96 -1.24
C ARG A 62 -2.77 12.83 -0.36
N SER A 63 -1.59 12.75 -0.96
CA SER A 63 -0.33 12.70 -0.23
C SER A 63 -0.06 13.96 0.60
N GLU A 64 -0.55 15.12 0.15
CA GLU A 64 -0.39 16.39 0.88
C GLU A 64 -1.49 16.60 1.93
N HIS A 65 -2.62 15.88 1.83
CA HIS A 65 -3.79 16.03 2.69
C HIS A 65 -4.19 14.67 3.27
N PHE A 66 -3.41 14.20 4.25
CA PHE A 66 -3.78 13.05 5.04
C PHE A 66 -5.04 13.35 5.85
N ALA A 67 -5.90 12.34 6.01
CA ALA A 67 -7.03 12.47 6.91
C ALA A 67 -6.52 12.31 8.35
N SER A 68 -6.92 13.23 9.23
CA SER A 68 -6.64 13.14 10.66
C SER A 68 -7.38 11.97 11.29
N PHE A 69 -6.82 11.45 12.37
CA PHE A 69 -7.46 10.47 13.22
C PHE A 69 -8.52 11.14 14.10
N ASP A 70 -9.75 10.64 14.07
CA ASP A 70 -10.79 10.89 15.06
C ASP A 70 -11.15 9.59 15.81
N GLU A 71 -12.02 9.69 16.82
CA GLU A 71 -12.42 8.52 17.63
C GLU A 71 -13.04 7.39 16.78
N GLU A 72 -13.73 7.75 15.69
CA GLU A 72 -14.37 6.79 14.79
C GLU A 72 -13.37 6.13 13.85
N ALA A 73 -12.40 6.89 13.34
CA ALA A 73 -11.28 6.41 12.56
C ALA A 73 -10.44 5.42 13.36
N VAL A 74 -10.14 5.72 14.62
CA VAL A 74 -9.41 4.79 15.51
C VAL A 74 -10.22 3.52 15.74
N ARG A 75 -11.54 3.64 15.97
CA ARG A 75 -12.42 2.47 16.15
C ARG A 75 -12.46 1.59 14.90
N SER A 76 -12.63 2.20 13.73
CA SER A 76 -12.61 1.53 12.43
C SER A 76 -11.27 0.86 12.16
N ALA A 77 -10.16 1.52 12.48
CA ALA A 77 -8.82 0.94 12.35
C ALA A 77 -8.62 -0.25 13.29
N ILE A 78 -9.10 -0.20 14.54
CA ILE A 78 -9.08 -1.35 15.46
C ILE A 78 -9.89 -2.52 14.88
N ASP A 79 -11.09 -2.26 14.34
CA ASP A 79 -11.91 -3.30 13.71
C ASP A 79 -11.19 -3.94 12.50
N GLN A 80 -10.49 -3.14 11.70
CA GLN A 80 -9.66 -3.63 10.59
C GLN A 80 -8.51 -4.52 11.09
N VAL A 81 -7.78 -4.08 12.11
CA VAL A 81 -6.69 -4.85 12.74
C VAL A 81 -7.21 -6.20 13.27
N LEU A 82 -8.37 -6.19 13.92
CA LEU A 82 -9.03 -7.39 14.43
C LEU A 82 -9.51 -8.30 13.29
N SER A 83 -9.96 -7.75 12.15
CA SER A 83 -10.39 -8.53 10.99
C SER A 83 -9.23 -9.23 10.27
N ASN A 84 -8.05 -8.60 10.26
CA ASN A 84 -6.83 -9.12 9.63
C ASN A 84 -6.10 -10.17 10.48
N ASP A 85 -6.61 -10.46 11.69
CA ASP A 85 -6.07 -11.48 12.60
C ASP A 85 -4.58 -11.26 12.92
N LEU A 86 -4.18 -9.99 13.05
CA LEU A 86 -2.81 -9.58 13.38
C LEU A 86 -2.42 -9.98 14.82
N TYR A 87 -3.38 -9.92 15.74
CA TYR A 87 -3.19 -10.23 17.16
C TYR A 87 -4.01 -11.46 17.59
N ALA A 88 -3.38 -12.34 18.36
CA ALA A 88 -3.99 -13.51 18.98
C ALA A 88 -4.06 -13.38 20.52
N GLY A 89 -4.94 -14.15 21.15
CA GLY A 89 -5.03 -14.28 22.61
C GLY A 89 -5.41 -12.97 23.32
N ASP A 90 -4.72 -12.68 24.43
CA ASP A 90 -5.05 -11.59 25.35
C ASP A 90 -4.90 -10.19 24.72
N LYS A 91 -3.95 -10.01 23.78
CA LYS A 91 -3.81 -8.75 23.04
C LYS A 91 -5.09 -8.40 22.26
N ARG A 92 -5.75 -9.41 21.69
CA ARG A 92 -6.99 -9.26 20.92
C ARG A 92 -8.18 -8.88 21.80
N SER A 93 -8.32 -9.50 22.97
CA SER A 93 -9.39 -9.14 23.93
C SER A 93 -9.21 -7.73 24.46
N ASN A 94 -7.97 -7.35 24.81
CA ASN A 94 -7.66 -6.02 25.30
C ASN A 94 -7.96 -4.95 24.25
N LEU A 95 -7.62 -5.19 22.98
CA LEU A 95 -7.97 -4.32 21.86
C LEU A 95 -9.47 -4.15 21.69
N ARG A 96 -10.24 -5.24 21.83
CA ARG A 96 -11.70 -5.19 21.76
C ARG A 96 -12.28 -4.37 22.91
N ASP A 97 -11.74 -4.50 24.12
CA ASP A 97 -12.19 -3.71 25.27
C ASP A 97 -11.83 -2.23 25.16
N LEU A 98 -10.73 -1.90 24.48
CA LEU A 98 -10.34 -0.51 24.19
C LEU A 98 -11.37 0.22 23.30
N THR A 99 -12.04 -0.49 22.38
CA THR A 99 -13.07 0.13 21.51
C THR A 99 -14.26 0.71 22.28
N ALA A 100 -14.52 0.23 23.50
CA ALA A 100 -15.61 0.71 24.35
C ALA A 100 -15.25 1.99 25.13
N ARG A 101 -13.95 2.32 25.26
CA ARG A 101 -13.47 3.41 26.12
C ARG A 101 -13.20 4.68 25.32
N LYS A 102 -14.22 5.51 25.12
CA LYS A 102 -14.16 6.75 24.31
C LYS A 102 -13.00 7.69 24.69
N ASN A 103 -12.79 7.94 25.97
CA ASN A 103 -11.71 8.83 26.43
C ASN A 103 -10.33 8.34 25.96
N VAL A 104 -10.10 7.02 26.03
CA VAL A 104 -8.84 6.41 25.62
C VAL A 104 -8.69 6.45 24.10
N LEU A 105 -9.78 6.25 23.33
CA LEU A 105 -9.75 6.37 21.87
C LEU A 105 -9.36 7.78 21.43
N ARG A 106 -9.81 8.82 22.15
CA ARG A 106 -9.44 10.20 21.86
C ARG A 106 -7.97 10.47 22.13
N GLU A 107 -7.45 10.00 23.27
CA GLU A 107 -6.01 10.10 23.57
C GLU A 107 -5.16 9.37 22.53
N ILE A 108 -5.61 8.19 22.09
CA ILE A 108 -4.96 7.46 20.98
C ILE A 108 -5.00 8.29 19.70
N ALA A 109 -6.15 8.88 19.33
CA ALA A 109 -6.26 9.72 18.15
C ALA A 109 -5.30 10.92 18.21
N ASP A 110 -5.19 11.57 19.37
CA ASP A 110 -4.29 12.71 19.57
C ASP A 110 -2.82 12.31 19.38
N ILE A 111 -2.40 11.17 19.95
CA ILE A 111 -1.03 10.63 19.77
C ILE A 111 -0.78 10.29 18.29
N LEU A 112 -1.72 9.60 17.64
CA LEU A 112 -1.57 9.20 16.25
C LEU A 112 -1.55 10.40 15.29
N ASN A 113 -2.26 11.47 15.62
CA ASN A 113 -2.18 12.73 14.87
C ASN A 113 -0.81 13.40 15.02
N GLN A 114 -0.22 13.37 16.22
CA GLN A 114 1.15 13.85 16.42
C GLN A 114 2.15 13.05 15.57
N ASP A 115 2.00 11.73 15.51
CA ASP A 115 2.84 10.86 14.68
C ASP A 115 2.61 11.14 13.18
N LEU A 116 1.37 11.43 12.77
CA LEU A 116 1.02 11.78 11.39
C LEU A 116 1.65 13.11 10.96
N GLU A 117 1.72 14.11 11.85
CA GLU A 117 2.41 15.38 11.60
C GLU A 117 3.93 15.17 11.41
N GLN A 118 4.49 14.13 12.03
CA GLN A 118 5.91 13.79 11.97
C GLN A 118 6.21 12.66 10.98
N LEU A 119 5.29 12.37 10.04
CA LEU A 119 5.40 11.24 9.12
C LEU A 119 6.66 11.27 8.25
N GLU A 120 7.17 12.46 7.87
CA GLU A 120 8.41 12.59 7.10
C GLU A 120 9.65 12.08 7.85
N THR A 121 9.62 12.17 9.18
CA THR A 121 10.68 11.69 10.07
C THR A 121 10.37 10.36 10.74
N TRP A 122 9.19 9.79 10.46
CA TRP A 122 8.77 8.54 11.06
C TRP A 122 9.66 7.39 10.59
N GLN A 123 10.18 6.63 11.55
CA GLN A 123 11.01 5.46 11.30
C GLN A 123 10.59 4.33 12.23
N TRP A 124 10.79 3.10 11.76
CA TRP A 124 10.69 1.93 12.60
C TRP A 124 11.71 2.00 13.75
N ALA A 125 11.36 1.42 14.89
CA ALA A 125 12.27 1.33 16.04
C ALA A 125 13.59 0.63 15.65
N GLU A 126 14.69 1.00 16.30
CA GLU A 126 15.99 0.37 16.11
C GLU A 126 15.88 -1.15 16.37
N GLY A 127 16.14 -1.96 15.34
CA GLY A 127 15.97 -3.41 15.37
C GLY A 127 14.79 -3.94 14.55
N GLY A 128 13.95 -3.06 13.99
CA GLY A 128 12.82 -3.43 13.14
C GLY A 128 11.68 -4.12 13.88
N VAL A 129 10.64 -4.53 13.15
CA VAL A 129 9.49 -5.24 13.73
C VAL A 129 9.82 -6.72 13.91
N GLN A 130 9.66 -7.23 15.13
CA GLN A 130 9.87 -8.66 15.40
C GLN A 130 8.79 -9.49 14.71
N MET A 131 9.23 -10.54 14.01
CA MET A 131 8.33 -11.46 13.32
C MET A 131 8.24 -12.78 14.10
N SER A 132 7.04 -13.17 14.47
CA SER A 132 6.75 -14.46 15.09
C SER A 132 6.03 -15.38 14.09
N MET A 133 6.49 -16.63 13.97
CA MET A 133 5.87 -17.60 13.08
C MET A 133 4.88 -18.46 13.86
N HIS A 134 3.58 -18.28 13.59
CA HIS A 134 2.52 -19.06 14.21
C HIS A 134 2.12 -20.24 13.33
N ARG A 135 2.07 -21.44 13.92
CA ARG A 135 1.57 -22.64 13.26
C ARG A 135 0.06 -22.75 13.50
N HIS A 136 -0.72 -22.69 12.42
CA HIS A 136 -2.15 -22.91 12.48
C HIS A 136 -2.46 -24.41 12.67
N ILE A 137 -3.65 -24.73 13.20
CA ILE A 137 -4.13 -26.12 13.40
C ILE A 137 -4.15 -26.88 12.06
N ASN A 138 -4.38 -26.18 10.95
CA ASN A 138 -4.35 -26.75 9.59
C ASN A 138 -2.92 -27.03 9.07
N GLY A 139 -1.89 -26.88 9.90
CA GLY A 139 -0.48 -27.07 9.52
C GLY A 139 0.13 -25.93 8.70
N LYS A 140 -0.66 -24.93 8.30
CA LYS A 140 -0.17 -23.73 7.60
C LYS A 140 0.53 -22.80 8.58
N TYR A 141 1.71 -22.31 8.20
CA TYR A 141 2.41 -21.27 8.95
C TYR A 141 1.95 -19.88 8.49
N ARG A 142 1.74 -18.98 9.45
CA ARG A 142 1.56 -17.55 9.22
C ARG A 142 2.68 -16.80 9.93
N VAL A 143 3.23 -15.81 9.25
CA VAL A 143 4.17 -14.88 9.88
C VAL A 143 3.32 -13.74 10.42
N CYS A 144 3.33 -13.56 11.73
CA CYS A 144 2.68 -12.45 12.41
C CYS A 144 3.76 -11.44 12.78
N MET A 145 3.46 -10.17 12.58
CA MET A 145 4.29 -9.07 13.03
C MET A 145 3.86 -8.79 14.46
N ASP A 146 4.78 -8.90 15.43
CA ASP A 146 4.53 -8.46 16.80
C ASP A 146 4.75 -6.95 16.87
N GLU A 147 3.86 -6.22 16.21
CA GLU A 147 3.87 -4.76 16.17
C GLU A 147 3.18 -4.18 17.40
N GLU A 148 3.63 -3.01 17.85
CA GLU A 148 2.96 -2.26 18.90
C GLU A 148 1.54 -1.88 18.47
N VAL A 149 0.59 -1.94 19.40
CA VAL A 149 -0.85 -1.74 19.09
C VAL A 149 -1.11 -0.41 18.41
N TYR A 150 -0.45 0.65 18.84
CA TYR A 150 -0.58 1.99 18.27
C TYR A 150 -0.09 2.03 16.81
N GLN A 151 1.04 1.36 16.50
CA GLN A 151 1.59 1.33 15.15
C GLN A 151 0.70 0.51 14.20
N ALA A 152 0.14 -0.61 14.66
CA ALA A 152 -0.80 -1.38 13.85
C ALA A 152 -2.09 -0.60 13.54
N ILE A 153 -2.61 0.18 14.51
CA ILE A 153 -3.78 1.05 14.30
C ILE A 153 -3.43 2.18 13.32
N PHE A 154 -2.25 2.80 13.48
CA PHE A 154 -1.75 3.85 12.59
C PHE A 154 -1.70 3.38 11.13
N LEU A 155 -1.04 2.23 10.90
CA LEU A 155 -0.93 1.65 9.57
C LEU A 155 -2.27 1.21 9.00
N ALA A 156 -3.14 0.57 9.80
CA ALA A 156 -4.45 0.16 9.32
C ALA A 156 -5.27 1.34 8.80
N HIS A 157 -5.22 2.49 9.48
CA HIS A 157 -5.92 3.69 9.02
C HIS A 157 -5.34 4.25 7.71
N ILE A 158 -4.02 4.40 7.65
CA ILE A 158 -3.31 4.89 6.47
C ILE A 158 -3.58 3.96 5.28
N ASP A 159 -3.41 2.65 5.47
CA ASP A 159 -3.65 1.63 4.46
C ASP A 159 -5.08 1.68 3.95
N SER A 160 -6.08 1.83 4.83
CA SER A 160 -7.48 1.95 4.43
C SER A 160 -7.71 3.16 3.51
N ILE A 161 -7.16 4.32 3.87
CA ILE A 161 -7.32 5.56 3.09
C ILE A 161 -6.65 5.42 1.73
N TRP A 162 -5.43 4.91 1.71
CA TRP A 162 -4.66 4.74 0.47
C TRP A 162 -5.25 3.68 -0.43
N SER A 163 -5.71 2.56 0.12
CA SER A 163 -6.38 1.50 -0.62
C SER A 163 -7.61 2.02 -1.33
N ASP A 164 -8.49 2.76 -0.63
CA ASP A 164 -9.68 3.38 -1.22
C ASP A 164 -9.32 4.43 -2.28
N CYS A 165 -8.32 5.28 -2.00
CA CYS A 165 -7.83 6.30 -2.92
C CYS A 165 -7.32 5.67 -4.23
N PHE A 166 -6.43 4.69 -4.12
CA PHE A 166 -5.86 3.97 -5.26
C PHE A 166 -6.94 3.23 -6.03
N HIS A 167 -7.83 2.53 -5.33
CA HIS A 167 -8.92 1.81 -5.98
C HIS A 167 -9.76 2.74 -6.85
N ILE A 168 -10.23 3.87 -6.30
CA ILE A 168 -11.07 4.82 -7.02
C ILE A 168 -10.33 5.45 -8.21
N HIS A 169 -9.10 5.91 -8.00
CA HIS A 169 -8.38 6.66 -9.03
C HIS A 169 -7.81 5.76 -10.12
N PHE A 170 -7.32 4.57 -9.80
CA PHE A 170 -6.94 3.59 -10.82
C PHE A 170 -8.14 3.11 -11.61
N MET A 171 -9.27 2.80 -10.96
CA MET A 171 -10.50 2.45 -11.68
C MET A 171 -10.89 3.52 -12.72
N ARG A 172 -10.90 4.80 -12.31
CA ARG A 172 -11.22 5.92 -13.23
C ARG A 172 -10.20 6.06 -14.35
N PHE A 173 -8.91 5.90 -14.05
CA PHE A 173 -7.84 5.93 -15.04
C PHE A 173 -7.97 4.81 -16.08
N PHE A 174 -8.27 3.58 -15.63
CA PHE A 174 -8.48 2.44 -16.51
C PHE A 174 -9.74 2.63 -17.37
N ASP A 175 -10.85 3.07 -16.79
CA ASP A 175 -12.07 3.35 -17.54
C ASP A 175 -11.84 4.40 -18.65
N HIS A 176 -11.10 5.47 -18.34
CA HIS A 176 -10.73 6.47 -19.33
C HIS A 176 -9.82 5.88 -20.42
N SER A 177 -8.79 5.13 -20.04
CA SER A 177 -7.84 4.50 -20.97
C SER A 177 -8.48 3.47 -21.89
N CYS A 178 -9.47 2.71 -21.38
CA CYS A 178 -10.24 1.74 -22.16
C CYS A 178 -11.22 2.41 -23.13
N LYS A 179 -11.86 3.52 -22.74
CA LYS A 179 -12.81 4.27 -23.60
C LYS A 179 -12.12 5.00 -24.75
N HIS A 180 -10.92 5.53 -24.51
CA HIS A 180 -10.19 6.34 -25.49
C HIS A 180 -9.16 5.55 -26.32
N GLY A 181 -9.19 4.21 -26.27
CA GLY A 181 -8.40 3.35 -27.15
C GLY A 181 -6.89 3.35 -26.88
N ALA A 182 -6.44 3.97 -25.78
CA ALA A 182 -5.03 3.98 -25.38
C ALA A 182 -4.56 2.60 -24.88
N SER A 183 -5.50 1.73 -24.46
CA SER A 183 -5.25 0.34 -24.14
C SER A 183 -5.86 -0.58 -25.21
N ARG A 184 -5.27 -1.76 -25.43
CA ARG A 184 -5.88 -2.81 -26.27
C ARG A 184 -7.31 -3.02 -25.76
N LYS A 185 -8.30 -2.91 -26.65
CA LYS A 185 -9.71 -3.13 -26.29
C LYS A 185 -9.80 -4.44 -25.50
N LEU A 186 -10.24 -4.33 -24.26
CA LEU A 186 -10.30 -5.44 -23.33
C LEU A 186 -11.24 -6.51 -23.93
N THR A 187 -10.79 -7.76 -24.01
CA THR A 187 -11.67 -8.87 -24.40
C THR A 187 -12.88 -8.88 -23.46
N LYS A 188 -14.07 -9.26 -23.96
CA LYS A 188 -15.30 -9.32 -23.15
C LYS A 188 -15.11 -10.09 -21.83
N GLU A 189 -14.31 -11.16 -21.83
CA GLU A 189 -13.97 -11.92 -20.62
C GLU A 189 -13.15 -11.12 -19.61
N LEU A 190 -12.13 -10.41 -20.09
CA LEU A 190 -11.28 -9.59 -19.22
C LEU A 190 -12.07 -8.37 -18.69
N GLN A 191 -13.04 -7.87 -19.44
CA GLN A 191 -14.00 -6.85 -18.97
C GLN A 191 -14.94 -7.39 -17.90
N ARG A 192 -15.45 -8.61 -18.05
CA ARG A 192 -16.24 -9.30 -17.01
C ARG A 192 -15.40 -9.54 -15.76
N PHE A 193 -14.18 -10.03 -15.91
CA PHE A 193 -13.24 -10.22 -14.80
C PHE A 193 -12.97 -8.91 -14.06
N HIS A 194 -12.70 -7.83 -14.80
CA HIS A 194 -12.48 -6.51 -14.24
C HIS A 194 -13.73 -6.01 -13.48
N ASN A 195 -14.92 -6.11 -14.07
CA ASN A 195 -16.16 -5.69 -13.43
C ASN A 195 -16.45 -6.48 -12.14
N ARG A 196 -16.23 -7.81 -12.16
CA ARG A 196 -16.39 -8.66 -10.98
C ARG A 196 -15.39 -8.31 -9.88
N ARG A 197 -14.12 -8.10 -10.22
CA ARG A 197 -13.05 -7.91 -9.22
C ARG A 197 -12.98 -6.49 -8.68
N PHE A 198 -13.19 -5.48 -9.51
CA PHE A 198 -12.99 -4.08 -9.13
C PHE A 198 -14.30 -3.34 -8.90
N ARG A 199 -15.38 -3.68 -9.61
CA ARG A 199 -16.64 -2.94 -9.51
C ARG A 199 -17.67 -3.55 -8.56
N ARG A 200 -17.38 -4.73 -7.97
CA ARG A 200 -18.32 -5.54 -7.17
C ARG A 200 -19.76 -5.44 -7.72
N ILE A 201 -19.92 -5.59 -9.04
CA ILE A 201 -21.24 -5.82 -9.61
C ILE A 201 -21.54 -7.28 -9.31
N ASP A 202 -22.30 -7.53 -8.25
CA ASP A 202 -22.81 -8.86 -7.97
C ASP A 202 -23.72 -9.28 -9.13
N GLU A 203 -23.22 -10.15 -10.00
CA GLU A 203 -24.01 -10.81 -11.06
C GLU A 203 -25.08 -11.78 -10.47
N ARG A 204 -25.32 -11.74 -9.15
CA ARG A 204 -26.37 -12.47 -8.42
C ARG A 204 -27.51 -11.58 -7.94
N ALA A 205 -27.58 -10.33 -8.38
CA ALA A 205 -28.81 -9.55 -8.23
C ALA A 205 -29.86 -10.07 -9.23
N GLU A 206 -30.46 -11.21 -8.89
CA GLU A 206 -31.76 -11.61 -9.43
C GLU A 206 -32.76 -10.45 -9.19
N PRO A 207 -33.69 -10.16 -10.11
CA PRO A 207 -34.49 -8.93 -10.05
C PRO A 207 -35.45 -8.84 -8.87
N ASN A 208 -35.59 -9.88 -8.04
CA ASN A 208 -36.57 -9.94 -6.97
C ASN A 208 -36.00 -10.64 -5.74
N GLY A 209 -36.01 -9.94 -4.60
CA GLY A 209 -35.95 -10.57 -3.28
C GLY A 209 -34.64 -10.41 -2.53
N THR A 210 -34.58 -9.34 -1.72
CA THR A 210 -33.87 -9.26 -0.43
C THR A 210 -32.43 -9.76 -0.34
N SER A 211 -31.49 -8.81 -0.26
CA SER A 211 -30.53 -8.76 0.84
C SER A 211 -29.90 -7.37 0.92
N SER A 212 -30.24 -6.69 2.02
CA SER A 212 -29.76 -5.38 2.41
C SER A 212 -28.30 -5.46 2.85
N ILE A 213 -27.43 -4.65 2.22
CA ILE A 213 -26.21 -4.12 2.85
C ILE A 213 -26.08 -2.67 2.41
N SER A 214 -26.86 -1.78 3.02
CA SER A 214 -26.75 -0.33 2.81
C SER A 214 -26.98 0.47 4.08
N HIS A 215 -26.58 -0.05 5.23
CA HIS A 215 -26.58 0.72 6.49
C HIS A 215 -25.24 0.61 7.21
N LEU A 216 -24.12 0.93 6.54
CA LEU A 216 -22.86 1.31 7.19
C LEU A 216 -22.06 2.23 6.26
N ARG A 217 -22.57 3.45 6.08
CA ARG A 217 -21.81 4.66 5.71
C ARG A 217 -22.74 5.84 5.88
N HIS A 218 -22.71 6.41 7.08
CA HIS A 218 -23.01 7.81 7.28
C HIS A 218 -21.81 8.42 7.98
#